data_AF-A0A9W6TRW5-F1
#
_entry.id   AF-A0A9W6TRW5-F1
#
_cell.length_a   1.000
_cell.length_b   1.000
_cell.length_c   1.000
_cell.angle_alpha   90.00
_cell.angle_beta   90.00
_cell.angle_gamma   90.00
#
_symmetry.space_group_name_H-M   'P 1'
#
loop_
_entity.id
_entity.type
_entity.pdbx_description
1 polymer ?
#
loop_
_entity_poly.entity_id
_entity_poly.type
_entity_poly.pdbx_seq_one_letter_code
_entity_poly.pdbx_strand_id
1 'polypeptide(L)'
;MKLYAEAGRDVTEDLVQHIIHGEGGHLVERFIEFRFGRELRAWEIKVKWFGLDGLEASWEPARIMLEDQPGLVKKFIEEHQTDTLVQKMAQALNIRGAEQVAGRRQGRARRP
;
A
#
# COMPACT_ATOMS: atom_id res chain seq x y z
N MET A 1 -19.15 -39.27 2.93
CA MET A 1 -19.09 -38.10 3.83
C MET A 1 -20.00 -37.01 3.28
N LYS A 2 -20.63 -36.25 4.17
CA LYS A 2 -21.82 -35.41 3.93
C LYS A 2 -21.53 -34.16 3.10
N LEU A 3 -22.59 -33.74 2.42
CA LEU A 3 -22.76 -32.64 1.47
C LEU A 3 -22.52 -31.26 2.08
N TYR A 4 -22.13 -30.34 1.20
CA TYR A 4 -22.04 -28.89 1.38
C TYR A 4 -23.26 -28.30 2.11
N ALA A 5 -22.99 -27.43 3.08
CA ALA A 5 -23.96 -26.45 3.55
C ALA A 5 -23.36 -25.07 3.25
N GLU A 6 -23.81 -24.48 2.15
CA GLU A 6 -23.66 -23.05 1.90
C GLU A 6 -24.51 -22.28 2.91
N ALA A 7 -23.89 -21.32 3.59
CA ALA A 7 -24.61 -20.29 4.31
C ALA A 7 -23.87 -18.97 4.14
N GLY A 8 -24.15 -18.34 3.00
CA GLY A 8 -24.33 -16.89 2.87
C GLY A 8 -23.29 -15.99 3.51
N ARG A 9 -22.36 -15.51 2.69
CA ARG A 9 -22.00 -14.09 2.76
C ARG A 9 -21.47 -13.64 1.42
N ASP A 10 -22.39 -13.10 0.63
CA ASP A 10 -22.19 -12.01 -0.33
C ASP A 10 -20.71 -11.60 -0.46
N VAL A 11 -19.97 -12.38 -1.25
CA VAL A 11 -18.58 -12.07 -1.61
C VAL A 11 -18.71 -10.97 -2.63
N THR A 12 -18.84 -9.75 -2.14
CA THR A 12 -18.82 -8.55 -2.95
C THR A 12 -17.49 -8.54 -3.69
N GLU A 13 -17.59 -8.69 -5.01
CA GLU A 13 -16.57 -8.97 -6.02
C GLU A 13 -15.45 -7.91 -6.15
N ASP A 14 -15.31 -6.98 -5.21
CA ASP A 14 -14.38 -5.84 -5.25
C ASP A 14 -13.24 -5.90 -4.21
N LEU A 15 -13.36 -6.73 -3.17
CA LEU A 15 -12.39 -6.79 -2.05
C LEU A 15 -11.19 -7.72 -2.27
N VAL A 16 -11.15 -8.43 -3.41
CA VAL A 16 -10.10 -9.41 -3.75
C VAL A 16 -9.01 -8.83 -4.67
N GLN A 17 -9.19 -7.63 -5.22
CA GLN A 17 -8.30 -7.09 -6.27
C GLN A 17 -6.87 -6.71 -5.82
N HIS A 18 -6.46 -6.96 -4.57
CA HIS A 18 -5.10 -6.63 -4.09
C HIS A 18 -4.32 -7.81 -3.47
N ILE A 19 -4.79 -9.05 -3.63
CA ILE A 19 -4.19 -10.23 -2.96
C ILE A 19 -2.99 -10.84 -3.72
N ILE A 20 -2.58 -10.31 -4.88
CA ILE A 20 -1.52 -10.95 -5.68
C ILE A 20 -0.43 -9.93 -6.03
N HIS A 21 0.68 -9.93 -5.28
CA HIS A 21 1.97 -10.51 -5.71
C HIS A 21 3.13 -9.99 -4.83
N GLY A 22 3.89 -10.92 -4.23
CA GLY A 22 5.16 -10.62 -3.57
C GLY A 22 5.53 -11.73 -2.58
N GLU A 23 6.36 -12.68 -3.02
CA GLU A 23 6.91 -13.78 -2.22
C GLU A 23 7.52 -13.27 -0.90
N GLY A 24 6.78 -13.38 0.21
CA GLY A 24 7.20 -12.85 1.52
C GLY A 24 6.11 -12.75 2.60
N GLY A 25 4.83 -12.90 2.25
CA GLY A 25 3.86 -13.58 3.11
C GLY A 25 3.09 -12.80 4.17
N HIS A 26 3.17 -11.47 4.28
CA HIS A 26 2.26 -10.70 5.15
C HIS A 26 1.51 -9.62 4.35
N LEU A 27 0.18 -9.71 4.35
CA LEU A 27 -0.68 -8.70 3.74
C LEU A 27 -0.71 -7.45 4.63
N VAL A 28 -0.57 -6.26 4.03
CA VAL A 28 -0.79 -5.00 4.75
C VAL A 28 -2.28 -4.84 5.01
N GLU A 29 -2.69 -4.80 6.28
CA GLU A 29 -4.07 -4.48 6.67
C GLU A 29 -4.30 -2.98 6.53
N ARG A 30 -3.42 -2.17 7.12
CA ARG A 30 -3.44 -0.71 7.03
C ARG A 30 -2.12 -0.10 7.47
N PHE A 31 -1.90 1.14 7.07
CA PHE A 31 -0.85 1.97 7.66
C PHE A 31 -1.40 2.72 8.86
N ILE A 32 -0.55 2.88 9.88
CA ILE A 32 -0.92 3.50 11.15
C ILE A 32 -0.33 4.91 11.23
N GLU A 33 0.99 5.02 11.11
CA GLU A 33 1.73 6.26 11.40
C GLU A 33 2.99 6.36 10.55
N PHE A 34 3.53 7.57 10.45
CA PHE A 34 4.85 7.83 9.88
C PHE A 34 5.81 8.41 10.89
N ARG A 35 7.09 8.11 10.70
CA ARG A 35 8.17 8.77 11.41
C ARG A 35 9.40 8.90 10.53
N PHE A 36 10.27 9.83 10.90
CA PHE A 36 11.63 9.85 10.40
C PHE A 36 12.53 9.06 11.35
N GLY A 37 12.96 7.87 10.92
CA GLY A 37 13.88 7.03 11.67
C GLY A 37 15.26 7.66 11.70
N ARG A 38 15.75 8.03 12.90
CA ARG A 38 17.06 8.68 13.07
C ARG A 38 18.23 7.73 12.81
N GLU A 39 18.03 6.44 13.09
CA GLU A 39 19.05 5.39 12.95
C GLU A 39 19.34 5.10 11.48
N LEU A 40 18.30 4.79 10.71
CA LEU A 40 18.40 4.52 9.27
C LEU A 40 18.41 5.81 8.43
N ARG A 41 18.21 6.98 9.05
CA ARG A 41 18.04 8.29 8.40
C ARG A 41 17.05 8.23 7.22
N ALA A 42 15.96 7.50 7.43
CA ALA A 42 14.97 7.21 6.41
C ALA A 42 13.56 7.41 6.96
N TRP A 43 12.62 7.64 6.05
CA TRP A 43 11.20 7.63 6.39
C TRP A 43 10.72 6.20 6.60
N GLU A 44 10.01 6.00 7.70
CA GLU A 44 9.43 4.72 8.09
C GLU A 44 7.93 4.87 8.25
N ILE A 45 7.22 3.79 7.92
CA ILE A 45 5.78 3.66 8.03
C ILE A 45 5.45 2.50 8.95
N LYS A 46 4.53 2.72 9.89
CA LYS A 46 4.08 1.66 10.79
C LYS A 46 2.99 0.85 10.10
N VAL A 47 3.27 -0.43 9.89
CA VAL A 47 2.42 -1.35 9.14
C VAL A 47 1.66 -2.23 10.11
N LYS A 48 0.33 -2.20 10.03
CA LYS A 48 -0.50 -3.24 10.63
C LYS A 48 -0.59 -4.40 9.64
N TRP A 49 -0.06 -5.56 10.02
CA TRP A 49 -0.17 -6.77 9.23
C TRP A 49 -1.54 -7.44 9.44
N PHE A 50 -2.11 -7.93 8.34
CA PHE A 50 -3.39 -8.63 8.29
C PHE A 50 -3.30 -9.95 9.05
N GLY A 51 -4.30 -10.22 9.89
CA GLY A 51 -4.37 -11.46 10.67
C GLY A 51 -3.40 -11.55 11.84
N LEU A 52 -2.52 -10.56 12.02
CA LEU A 52 -1.64 -10.44 13.19
C LEU A 52 -2.25 -9.52 14.26
N ASP A 53 -1.67 -9.45 15.45
CA ASP A 53 -2.12 -8.48 16.47
C ASP A 53 -1.56 -7.06 16.20
N GLY A 54 -2.13 -6.02 16.82
CA GLY A 54 -1.60 -4.66 16.76
C GLY A 54 -0.19 -4.52 17.35
N LEU A 55 0.16 -5.39 18.30
CA LEU A 55 1.49 -5.47 18.89
C LEU A 55 2.56 -5.96 17.90
N GLU A 56 2.14 -6.68 16.85
CA GLU A 56 3.03 -7.17 15.80
C GLU A 56 3.22 -6.14 14.67
N ALA A 57 2.64 -4.95 14.81
CA ALA A 57 2.88 -3.87 13.85
C ALA A 57 4.36 -3.46 13.86
N SER A 58 4.99 -3.50 12.69
CA SER A 58 6.40 -3.17 12.51
C SER A 58 6.59 -1.82 11.82
N TRP A 59 7.75 -1.23 12.03
CA TRP A 59 8.19 -0.04 11.29
C TRP A 59 8.96 -0.51 10.08
N GLU A 60 8.41 -0.24 8.91
CA GLU A 60 8.99 -0.62 7.63
C GLU A 60 9.50 0.62 6.91
N PRO A 61 10.58 0.52 6.11
CA PRO A 61 11.02 1.64 5.30
C PRO A 61 9.90 2.06 4.33
N ALA A 62 9.50 3.32 4.38
CA ALA A 62 8.36 3.83 3.59
C ALA A 62 8.59 3.69 2.08
N ARG A 63 9.86 3.68 1.65
CA ARG A 63 10.25 3.41 0.26
C ARG A 63 9.91 1.99 -0.18
N ILE A 64 10.17 1.00 0.66
CA ILE A 64 9.86 -0.41 0.37
C ILE A 64 8.35 -0.59 0.27
N MET A 65 7.60 -0.03 1.23
CA MET A 65 6.13 -0.06 1.18
C MET A 65 5.55 0.69 -0.03
N LEU A 66 6.22 1.73 -0.53
CA LEU A 66 5.83 2.40 -1.77
C LEU A 66 6.08 1.53 -3.00
N GLU A 67 7.14 0.73 -3.01
CA GLU A 67 7.49 -0.19 -4.09
C GLU A 67 6.53 -1.40 -4.09
N ASP A 68 6.25 -1.97 -2.92
CA ASP A 68 5.40 -3.16 -2.76
C ASP A 68 3.90 -2.83 -2.82
N GLN A 69 3.48 -1.72 -2.20
CA GLN A 69 2.08 -1.37 -1.98
C GLN A 69 1.77 0.10 -2.33
N PRO A 70 2.09 0.56 -3.56
CA PRO A 70 1.98 1.96 -3.95
C PRO A 70 0.56 2.53 -3.82
N GLY A 71 -0.47 1.70 -4.03
CA GLY A 71 -1.87 2.10 -3.91
C GLY A 71 -2.25 2.47 -2.49
N LEU A 72 -1.85 1.65 -1.51
CA LEU A 72 -2.13 1.90 -0.09
C LEU A 72 -1.38 3.13 0.41
N VAL A 73 -0.14 3.35 -0.03
CA VAL A 73 0.67 4.48 0.43
C VAL A 73 0.06 5.79 -0.06
N LYS A 74 -0.37 5.84 -1.33
CA LYS A 74 -1.05 7.02 -1.90
C LYS A 74 -2.37 7.31 -1.20
N LYS A 75 -3.21 6.29 -1.01
CA LYS A 75 -4.49 6.44 -0.30
C LYS A 75 -4.29 7.01 1.10
N PHE A 76 -3.31 6.50 1.84
CA PHE A 76 -3.01 7.01 3.18
C PHE A 76 -2.55 8.47 3.15
N ILE A 77 -1.71 8.86 2.18
CA ILE A 77 -1.28 10.26 2.00
C ILE A 77 -2.48 11.17 1.69
N GLU A 78 -3.40 10.73 0.84
CA GLU A 78 -4.63 11.47 0.51
C GLU A 78 -5.53 11.65 1.73
N GLU A 79 -5.72 10.60 2.53
CA GLU A 79 -6.49 10.63 3.78
C GLU A 79 -5.87 11.56 4.84
N HIS A 80 -4.55 11.69 4.85
CA HIS A 80 -3.80 12.50 5.83
C HIS A 80 -3.12 13.72 5.21
N GLN A 81 -3.72 14.30 4.17
CA GLN A 81 -3.13 15.43 3.45
C GLN A 81 -2.88 16.68 4.30
N THR A 82 -3.58 16.83 5.44
CA THR A 82 -3.38 17.95 6.37
C THR A 82 -2.26 17.71 7.38
N ASP A 83 -1.76 16.47 7.49
CA ASP A 83 -0.66 16.13 8.38
C ASP A 83 0.68 16.57 7.79
N THR A 84 1.37 17.45 8.50
CA THR A 84 2.67 17.99 8.07
C THR A 84 3.76 16.91 7.97
N LEU A 85 3.72 15.85 8.79
CA LEU A 85 4.66 14.74 8.71
C LEU A 85 4.43 13.92 7.45
N VAL A 86 3.18 13.62 7.14
CA VAL A 86 2.79 12.90 5.91
C VAL A 86 3.23 13.69 4.68
N GLN A 87 3.03 15.00 4.67
CA GLN A 87 3.48 15.88 3.58
C GLN A 87 5.01 15.88 3.42
N LYS A 88 5.75 15.98 4.52
CA LYS A 88 7.23 15.91 4.49
C LYS A 88 7.71 14.56 3.96
N MET A 89 7.07 13.48 4.36
CA MET A 89 7.38 12.15 3.83
C MET A 89 7.06 12.05 2.34
N ALA A 90 5.87 12.46 1.91
CA ALA A 90 5.46 12.41 0.51
C ALA A 90 6.43 13.19 -0.38
N GLN A 91 6.86 14.38 0.06
CA GLN A 91 7.91 15.16 -0.61
C GLN A 91 9.24 14.41 -0.67
N ALA A 92 9.69 13.81 0.44
CA ALA A 92 10.96 13.09 0.50
C ALA A 92 10.97 11.81 -0.36
N LEU A 93 9.82 11.14 -0.50
CA LEU A 93 9.63 10.00 -1.38
C LEU A 93 9.38 10.41 -2.85
N ASN A 94 9.39 11.71 -3.15
CA ASN A 94 9.06 12.28 -4.46
C ASN A 94 7.69 11.81 -5.00
N ILE A 95 6.76 11.49 -4.09
CA ILE A 95 5.37 11.18 -4.41
C ILE A 95 4.68 12.51 -4.67
N ARG A 96 4.73 12.98 -5.91
CA ARG A 96 3.86 14.08 -6.35
C ARG A 96 2.44 13.53 -6.38
N GLY A 97 1.52 14.20 -5.69
CA GLY A 97 0.10 13.87 -5.72
C GLY A 97 -0.34 13.63 -7.17
N ALA A 98 -0.88 12.44 -7.41
CA ALA A 98 -1.60 12.01 -8.60
C ALA A 98 -1.36 12.77 -9.94
N GLU A 99 -0.15 12.77 -10.48
CA GLU A 99 0.04 13.02 -11.91
C GLU A 99 1.36 12.39 -12.38
N GLN A 100 1.26 11.29 -13.16
CA GLN A 100 2.22 10.81 -14.18
C GLN A 100 2.10 9.31 -14.54
N VAL A 101 1.13 8.56 -14.01
CA VAL A 101 0.93 7.15 -14.45
C VAL A 101 0.17 7.04 -15.80
N ALA A 102 -0.16 8.16 -16.45
CA ALA A 102 -0.80 8.19 -17.77
C ALA A 102 0.20 8.26 -18.95
N GLY A 103 1.50 8.03 -18.73
CA GLY A 103 2.53 8.14 -19.79
C GLY A 103 2.93 6.84 -20.48
N ARG A 104 2.48 5.65 -20.02
CA ARG A 104 2.93 4.36 -20.57
C ARG A 104 1.84 3.59 -21.31
N ARG A 105 1.05 4.27 -22.14
CA ARG A 105 0.26 3.62 -23.20
C ARG A 105 0.17 4.53 -24.41
N GLN A 106 1.17 4.48 -25.28
CA GLN A 106 1.04 4.56 -26.74
C GLN A 106 2.42 4.58 -27.37
N GLY A 107 2.77 3.50 -28.08
CA GLY A 107 4.06 3.42 -28.75
C GLY A 107 4.29 2.12 -29.52
N ARG A 108 3.24 1.51 -30.10
CA ARG A 108 3.45 0.62 -31.25
C ARG A 108 2.18 0.46 -32.08
N ALA A 109 1.99 1.40 -32.99
CA ALA A 109 1.21 1.16 -34.19
C ALA A 109 1.82 1.94 -35.37
N ARG A 110 2.19 1.17 -36.42
CA ARG A 110 2.42 1.56 -37.84
C ARG A 110 3.75 2.29 -38.12
N ARG A 111 4.47 2.08 -39.23
CA ARG A 111 4.37 1.34 -40.52
C ARG A 111 5.78 1.43 -41.19
N PRO A 112 6.08 1.02 -42.45
CA PRO A 112 5.23 0.69 -43.62
C PRO A 112 5.01 -0.79 -43.86
#